data_AF-A0A4Q3H0U3-F1
#
_entry.id   AF-A0A4Q3H0U3-F1
#
_cell.length_a   1.000
_cell.length_b   1.000
_cell.length_c   1.000
_cell.angle_alpha   90.00
_cell.angle_beta   90.00
_cell.angle_gamma   90.00
#
_symmetry.space_group_name_H-M   'P 1'
#
loop_
_entity.id
_entity.type
_entity.pdbx_description
1 polymer ?
#
loop_
_entity_poly.entity_id
_entity_poly.type
_entity_poly.pdbx_seq_one_letter_code
_entity_poly.pdbx_strand_id
1 'polypeptide(L)'
;FLQLSGFMSMNLDRHMIAHKDFFVHLVKNDGDSADKHRDFYDEYLAVMDLTAEFYLQTVDTVFIKHSLPKGEMLHRGKPVDPSQIVNTALMTVEGENDDISGVGQTEAAQRLCSNLPDDMRLHYVQPDVGHYGVFNGSRFRREIAPRIVKFMHEQSKANRSEKRPDMRVIEGGKRRRTASGK
;
A
#
# COMPACT_ATOMS: atom_id res chain seq x y z
N PHE A 1 -20.05 -3.05 22.82
CA PHE A 1 -20.50 -1.90 23.66
C PHE A 1 -19.64 -1.65 24.90
N LEU A 2 -19.15 -2.65 25.63
CA LEU A 2 -18.32 -2.43 26.85
C LEU A 2 -16.89 -1.91 26.58
N GLN A 3 -16.31 -2.22 25.42
CA GLN A 3 -14.94 -1.83 25.06
C GLN A 3 -14.82 -0.35 24.65
N LEU A 4 -15.85 0.19 23.98
CA LEU A 4 -15.91 1.60 23.59
C LEU A 4 -16.21 2.48 24.82
N SER A 5 -17.16 2.07 25.68
CA SER A 5 -17.45 2.79 26.93
C SER A 5 -16.29 2.78 27.93
N GLY A 6 -15.46 1.71 27.96
CA GLY A 6 -14.29 1.62 28.84
C GLY A 6 -13.12 2.51 28.39
N PHE A 7 -12.89 2.63 27.09
CA PHE A 7 -11.81 3.47 26.54
C PHE A 7 -12.22 4.95 26.44
N MET A 8 -13.48 5.24 26.12
CA MET A 8 -14.02 6.61 26.10
C MET A 8 -14.16 7.21 27.51
N SER A 9 -14.48 6.42 28.55
CA SER A 9 -14.75 6.97 29.90
C SER A 9 -13.51 7.46 30.65
N MET A 10 -12.29 7.16 30.19
CA MET A 10 -11.09 7.58 30.93
C MET A 10 -10.61 8.99 30.60
N ASN A 11 -10.88 9.54 29.41
CA ASN A 11 -10.51 10.92 29.01
C ASN A 11 -11.08 11.33 27.62
N LEU A 12 -12.37 11.11 27.35
CA LEU A 12 -12.96 11.35 26.03
C LEU A 12 -12.68 12.76 25.49
N ASP A 13 -12.89 13.79 26.31
CA ASP A 13 -12.71 15.18 25.92
C ASP A 13 -11.25 15.48 25.60
N ARG A 14 -10.31 14.88 26.34
CA ARG A 14 -8.87 15.13 26.18
C ARG A 14 -8.30 14.40 24.95
N HIS A 15 -8.80 13.21 24.63
CA HIS A 15 -8.43 12.49 23.41
C HIS A 15 -9.04 13.14 22.17
N MET A 16 -10.31 13.56 22.24
CA MET A 16 -10.95 14.25 21.11
C MET A 16 -10.33 15.63 20.85
N ILE A 17 -9.97 16.38 21.89
CA ILE A 17 -9.28 17.68 21.74
C ILE A 17 -7.85 17.47 21.26
N ALA A 18 -7.09 16.50 21.80
CA ALA A 18 -5.73 16.23 21.34
C ALA A 18 -5.67 15.75 19.89
N HIS A 19 -6.61 14.90 19.44
CA HIS A 19 -6.70 14.47 18.04
C HIS A 19 -7.20 15.58 17.11
N LYS A 20 -8.10 16.45 17.60
CA LYS A 20 -8.55 17.64 16.87
C LYS A 20 -7.41 18.65 16.68
N ASP A 21 -6.63 18.93 17.73
CA ASP A 21 -5.49 19.84 17.67
C ASP A 21 -4.37 19.25 16.80
N PHE A 22 -4.11 17.94 16.91
CA PHE A 22 -3.22 17.21 16.00
C PHE A 22 -3.66 17.31 14.54
N PHE A 23 -4.97 17.25 14.26
CA PHE A 23 -5.49 17.40 12.91
C PHE A 23 -5.49 18.84 12.38
N VAL A 24 -5.71 19.84 13.24
CA VAL A 24 -5.48 21.27 12.91
C VAL A 24 -4.02 21.48 12.50
N HIS A 25 -3.09 20.68 13.03
CA HIS A 25 -1.72 20.60 12.56
C HIS A 25 -1.54 19.80 11.25
N LEU A 26 -2.31 18.71 11.00
CA LEU A 26 -2.29 17.96 9.72
C LEU A 26 -2.80 18.75 8.51
N VAL A 27 -3.83 19.58 8.68
CA VAL A 27 -4.38 20.42 7.58
C VAL A 27 -3.64 21.75 7.46
N LYS A 28 -2.79 22.07 8.45
CA LYS A 28 -1.83 23.17 8.34
C LYS A 28 -0.90 22.85 7.18
N ASN A 29 -1.06 23.61 6.08
CA ASN A 29 -0.34 23.48 4.80
C ASN A 29 -0.92 22.50 3.75
N ASP A 30 -2.14 21.98 3.91
CA ASP A 30 -2.82 21.20 2.84
C ASP A 30 -3.81 22.04 2.00
N GLY A 31 -4.03 23.31 2.37
CA GLY A 31 -4.72 24.32 1.54
C GLY A 31 -6.20 24.05 1.25
N ASP A 32 -6.79 23.06 1.91
CA ASP A 32 -8.17 22.62 1.68
C ASP A 32 -9.17 23.37 2.57
N SER A 33 -10.36 23.67 2.02
CA SER A 33 -11.38 24.55 2.63
C SER A 33 -12.15 23.91 3.78
N ALA A 34 -12.85 24.74 4.57
CA ALA A 34 -13.63 24.31 5.72
C ALA A 34 -14.74 23.28 5.42
N ASP A 35 -15.27 23.24 4.20
CA ASP A 35 -16.28 22.26 3.80
C ASP A 35 -15.70 20.85 3.68
N LYS A 36 -14.45 20.72 3.20
CA LYS A 36 -13.74 19.44 3.18
C LYS A 36 -13.44 18.90 4.57
N HIS A 37 -13.37 19.76 5.58
CA HIS A 37 -13.26 19.29 6.97
C HIS A 37 -14.51 18.52 7.40
N ARG A 38 -15.71 18.92 6.99
CA ARG A 38 -16.96 18.23 7.36
C ARG A 38 -17.09 16.88 6.68
N ASP A 39 -16.84 16.82 5.38
CA ASP A 39 -16.89 15.57 4.62
C ASP A 39 -15.87 14.54 5.16
N PHE A 40 -14.70 15.01 5.59
CA PHE A 40 -13.71 14.17 6.24
C PHE A 40 -14.16 13.65 7.61
N TYR A 41 -14.88 14.44 8.41
CA TYR A 41 -15.44 13.96 9.68
C TYR A 41 -16.49 12.86 9.45
N ASP A 42 -17.33 13.01 8.43
CA ASP A 42 -18.32 11.99 8.08
C ASP A 42 -17.64 10.70 7.60
N GLU A 43 -16.56 10.81 6.80
CA GLU A 43 -15.75 9.66 6.38
C GLU A 43 -14.98 9.01 7.54
N TYR A 44 -14.38 9.81 8.42
CA TYR A 44 -13.63 9.32 9.59
C TYR A 44 -14.54 8.59 10.59
N LEU A 45 -15.78 9.06 10.75
CA LEU A 45 -16.78 8.45 11.62
C LEU A 45 -17.56 7.31 10.92
N ALA A 46 -17.27 7.03 9.65
CA ALA A 46 -17.78 5.86 8.95
C ALA A 46 -17.06 4.59 9.46
N VAL A 47 -17.39 4.20 10.69
CA VAL A 47 -16.82 3.03 11.35
C VAL A 47 -17.49 1.75 10.85
N MET A 48 -16.70 0.68 10.80
CA MET A 48 -17.18 -0.68 10.52
C MET A 48 -16.95 -1.56 11.74
N ASP A 49 -17.98 -2.29 12.14
CA ASP A 49 -17.85 -3.29 13.21
C ASP A 49 -17.04 -4.50 12.72
N LEU A 50 -16.13 -4.97 13.57
CA LEU A 50 -15.33 -6.17 13.35
C LEU A 50 -15.62 -7.20 14.45
N THR A 51 -15.47 -8.48 14.15
CA THR A 51 -15.63 -9.53 15.17
C THR A 51 -14.50 -9.47 16.19
N ALA A 52 -14.80 -9.84 17.43
CA ALA A 52 -13.82 -9.80 18.52
C ALA A 52 -12.63 -10.72 18.23
N GLU A 53 -12.87 -11.88 17.61
CA GLU A 53 -11.84 -12.85 17.24
C GLU A 53 -10.83 -12.25 16.26
N PHE A 54 -11.32 -11.53 15.25
CA PHE A 54 -10.46 -10.87 14.27
C PHE A 54 -9.62 -9.76 14.91
N TYR A 55 -10.25 -8.93 15.74
CA TYR A 55 -9.55 -7.85 16.45
C TYR A 55 -8.48 -8.40 17.41
N LEU A 56 -8.83 -9.35 18.27
CA LEU A 56 -7.91 -9.94 19.25
C LEU A 56 -6.77 -10.69 18.57
N GLN A 57 -7.05 -11.43 17.49
CA GLN A 57 -6.01 -12.08 16.70
C GLN A 57 -5.03 -11.05 16.11
N THR A 58 -5.55 -9.93 15.59
CA THR A 58 -4.71 -8.88 15.00
C THR A 58 -3.81 -8.25 16.07
N VAL A 59 -4.35 -7.89 17.22
CA VAL A 59 -3.57 -7.34 18.36
C VAL A 59 -2.48 -8.33 18.78
N ASP A 60 -2.83 -9.58 19.04
CA ASP A 60 -1.87 -10.59 19.49
C ASP A 60 -0.80 -10.90 18.43
N THR A 61 -1.20 -11.14 17.18
CA THR A 61 -0.30 -11.61 16.12
C THR A 61 0.58 -10.47 15.56
N VAL A 62 -0.02 -9.31 15.27
CA VAL A 62 0.63 -8.21 14.57
C VAL A 62 1.34 -7.27 15.55
N PHE A 63 0.68 -6.86 16.62
CA PHE A 63 1.18 -5.80 17.51
C PHE A 63 1.90 -6.31 18.77
N ILE A 64 1.62 -7.52 19.25
CA ILE A 64 2.30 -8.10 20.43
C ILE A 64 3.41 -9.05 20.01
N LYS A 65 3.07 -10.07 19.22
CA LYS A 65 4.02 -11.14 18.86
C LYS A 65 4.93 -10.75 17.71
N HIS A 66 4.47 -9.86 16.82
CA HIS A 66 5.16 -9.52 15.58
C HIS A 66 5.46 -10.77 14.74
N SER A 67 4.48 -11.67 14.60
CA SER A 67 4.74 -13.01 14.06
C SER A 67 5.19 -13.01 12.59
N LEU A 68 4.77 -12.03 11.78
CA LEU A 68 5.18 -11.94 10.37
C LEU A 68 6.68 -11.67 10.21
N PRO A 69 7.24 -10.57 10.75
CA PRO A 69 8.68 -10.31 10.61
C PRO A 69 9.58 -11.33 11.31
N LYS A 70 9.04 -12.13 12.25
CA LYS A 70 9.75 -13.25 12.90
C LYS A 70 9.67 -14.57 12.13
N GLY A 71 8.87 -14.67 11.06
CA GLY A 71 8.65 -15.91 10.32
C GLY A 71 7.78 -16.94 11.07
N GLU A 72 7.03 -16.52 12.08
CA GLU A 72 6.18 -17.38 12.92
C GLU A 72 4.70 -17.34 12.49
N MET A 73 4.32 -16.40 11.62
CA MET A 73 2.93 -16.24 11.20
C MET A 73 2.46 -17.42 10.34
N LEU A 74 1.31 -17.99 10.70
CA LEU A 74 0.64 -19.01 9.92
C LEU A 74 -0.67 -18.46 9.32
N HIS A 75 -0.96 -18.81 8.07
CA HIS A 75 -2.26 -18.61 7.45
C HIS A 75 -2.83 -19.97 7.02
N ARG A 76 -3.98 -20.35 7.60
CA ARG A 76 -4.64 -21.65 7.33
C ARG A 76 -3.68 -22.84 7.49
N GLY A 77 -2.86 -22.81 8.54
CA GLY A 77 -1.86 -23.83 8.85
C GLY A 77 -0.59 -23.81 8.01
N LYS A 78 -0.42 -22.83 7.10
CA LYS A 78 0.77 -22.69 6.28
C LYS A 78 1.62 -21.49 6.74
N PRO A 79 2.95 -21.62 6.85
CA PRO A 79 3.82 -20.49 7.12
C PRO A 79 3.66 -19.39 6.08
N VAL A 80 3.62 -18.14 6.55
CA VAL A 80 3.66 -16.95 5.70
C VAL A 80 5.12 -16.51 5.59
N ASP A 81 5.67 -16.58 4.39
CA ASP A 81 7.05 -16.19 4.08
C ASP A 81 7.08 -15.11 2.99
N PRO A 82 7.29 -13.83 3.35
CA PRO A 82 7.37 -12.73 2.39
C PRO A 82 8.54 -12.87 1.39
N SER A 83 9.57 -13.66 1.69
CA SER A 83 10.68 -13.89 0.75
C SER A 83 10.22 -14.66 -0.50
N GLN A 84 9.07 -15.35 -0.47
CA GLN A 84 8.52 -16.03 -1.64
C GLN A 84 7.89 -15.07 -2.67
N ILE A 85 7.79 -13.77 -2.36
CA ILE A 85 7.30 -12.76 -3.30
C ILE A 85 8.42 -12.47 -4.31
N VAL A 86 8.26 -12.95 -5.55
CA VAL A 86 9.27 -12.79 -6.61
C VAL A 86 8.71 -12.26 -7.94
N ASN A 87 7.39 -12.29 -8.15
CA ASN A 87 6.76 -11.99 -9.44
C ASN A 87 5.96 -10.68 -9.45
N THR A 88 6.06 -9.87 -8.39
CA THR A 88 5.28 -8.65 -8.22
C THR A 88 6.18 -7.56 -7.67
N ALA A 89 6.19 -6.39 -8.32
CA ALA A 89 6.95 -5.24 -7.86
C ALA A 89 6.36 -4.63 -6.59
N LEU A 90 7.21 -4.08 -5.72
CA LEU A 90 6.85 -3.55 -4.40
C LEU A 90 7.18 -2.06 -4.29
N MET A 91 6.14 -1.25 -4.14
CA MET A 91 6.26 0.16 -3.77
C MET A 91 5.79 0.38 -2.34
N THR A 92 6.62 1.01 -1.51
CA THR A 92 6.28 1.43 -0.14
C THR A 92 6.23 2.95 -0.07
N VAL A 93 5.17 3.49 0.54
CA VAL A 93 4.95 4.94 0.70
C VAL A 93 4.78 5.26 2.17
N GLU A 94 5.50 6.26 2.66
CA GLU A 94 5.42 6.77 4.04
C GLU A 94 5.21 8.29 4.05
N GLY A 95 4.66 8.82 5.14
CA GLY A 95 4.59 10.26 5.39
C GLY A 95 5.67 10.67 6.40
N GLU A 96 6.38 11.76 6.12
CA GLU A 96 7.43 12.28 7.01
C GLU A 96 6.92 12.59 8.43
N ASN A 97 5.68 13.05 8.54
CA ASN A 97 5.02 13.40 9.80
C ASN A 97 3.96 12.37 10.22
N ASP A 98 4.04 11.13 9.71
CA ASP A 98 3.13 10.04 10.11
C ASP A 98 3.46 9.56 11.52
N ASP A 99 2.51 9.70 12.45
CA ASP A 99 2.61 9.28 13.85
C ASP A 99 1.89 7.96 14.15
N ILE A 100 1.18 7.39 13.16
CA ILE A 100 0.45 6.12 13.27
C ILE A 100 1.34 4.98 12.76
N SER A 101 1.85 5.13 11.54
CA SER A 101 2.81 4.23 10.89
C SER A 101 4.06 5.01 10.53
N GLY A 102 4.85 5.34 11.56
CA GLY A 102 6.02 6.19 11.42
C GLY A 102 7.08 5.65 10.44
N VAL A 103 7.94 6.57 10.01
CA VAL A 103 8.99 6.31 9.01
C VAL A 103 9.82 5.07 9.38
N GLY A 104 10.01 4.21 8.39
CA GLY A 104 10.72 2.93 8.49
C GLY A 104 9.81 1.71 8.75
N GLN A 105 8.58 1.88 9.25
CA GLN A 105 7.68 0.75 9.49
C GLN A 105 7.16 0.12 8.19
N THR A 106 6.78 0.94 7.22
CA THR A 106 6.33 0.48 5.90
C THR A 106 7.53 0.12 5.02
N GLU A 107 8.65 0.83 5.14
CA GLU A 107 9.92 0.47 4.51
C GLU A 107 10.39 -0.95 4.88
N ALA A 108 10.13 -1.41 6.10
CA ALA A 108 10.49 -2.75 6.55
C ALA A 108 9.95 -3.87 5.63
N ALA A 109 8.85 -3.64 4.92
CA ALA A 109 8.33 -4.59 3.92
C ALA A 109 9.34 -4.87 2.80
N GLN A 110 10.18 -3.88 2.43
CA GLN A 110 11.27 -4.05 1.48
C GLN A 110 12.25 -5.11 1.99
N ARG A 111 12.66 -5.03 3.26
CA ARG A 111 13.57 -6.03 3.85
C ARG A 111 12.94 -7.42 3.92
N LEU A 112 11.64 -7.50 4.28
CA LEU A 112 10.93 -8.77 4.38
C LEU A 112 10.79 -9.47 3.03
N CYS A 113 10.53 -8.73 1.96
CA CYS A 113 10.42 -9.28 0.60
C CYS A 113 11.81 -9.48 -0.03
N SER A 114 12.72 -10.19 0.66
CA SER A 114 14.17 -10.19 0.36
C SER A 114 14.57 -10.67 -1.04
N ASN A 115 13.76 -11.51 -1.68
CA ASN A 115 14.08 -12.06 -3.01
C ASN A 115 13.60 -11.19 -4.18
N LEU A 116 12.97 -10.03 -3.93
CA LEU A 116 12.65 -9.09 -5.00
C LEU A 116 13.94 -8.40 -5.50
N PRO A 117 14.14 -8.34 -6.83
CA PRO A 117 15.20 -7.53 -7.45
C PRO A 117 15.06 -6.03 -7.12
N ASP A 118 16.18 -5.30 -7.11
CA ASP A 118 16.20 -3.86 -6.78
C ASP A 118 15.40 -3.01 -7.78
N ASP A 119 15.37 -3.39 -9.06
CA ASP A 119 14.60 -2.71 -10.10
C ASP A 119 13.08 -2.94 -9.99
N MET A 120 12.64 -3.91 -9.18
CA MET A 120 11.24 -4.16 -8.84
C MET A 120 10.80 -3.46 -7.54
N ARG A 121 11.66 -2.65 -6.93
CA ARG A 121 11.41 -1.99 -5.65
C ARG A 121 11.37 -0.48 -5.79
N LEU A 122 10.51 0.15 -5.00
CA LEU A 122 10.52 1.59 -4.81
C LEU A 122 10.10 1.93 -3.39
N HIS A 123 10.91 2.67 -2.66
CA HIS A 123 10.51 3.29 -1.40
C HIS A 123 10.43 4.81 -1.57
N TYR A 124 9.36 5.42 -1.06
CA TYR A 124 9.15 6.85 -1.13
C TYR A 124 8.61 7.38 0.20
N VAL A 125 9.30 8.37 0.76
CA VAL A 125 8.81 9.16 1.90
C VAL A 125 8.32 10.50 1.36
N GLN A 126 7.04 10.80 1.58
CA GLN A 126 6.44 12.07 1.19
C GLN A 126 6.73 13.13 2.27
N PRO A 127 7.37 14.26 1.91
CA PRO A 127 7.59 15.36 2.84
C PRO A 127 6.29 16.04 3.26
N ASP A 128 6.31 16.60 4.47
CA ASP A 128 5.26 17.45 5.05
C ASP A 128 3.86 16.81 5.15
N VAL A 129 3.72 15.49 5.08
CA VAL A 129 2.42 14.81 5.25
C VAL A 129 2.42 13.88 6.46
N GLY A 130 1.31 13.88 7.19
CA GLY A 130 1.00 12.85 8.19
C GLY A 130 0.28 11.65 7.57
N HIS A 131 -0.21 10.75 8.42
CA HIS A 131 -0.79 9.46 8.01
C HIS A 131 -1.80 9.56 6.87
N TYR A 132 -2.83 10.40 7.01
CA TYR A 132 -3.88 10.52 5.99
C TYR A 132 -3.38 11.13 4.67
N GLY A 133 -2.36 12.00 4.73
CA GLY A 133 -1.82 12.65 3.53
C GLY A 133 -1.08 11.69 2.59
N VAL A 134 -0.80 10.46 3.04
CA VAL A 134 -0.19 9.44 2.17
C VAL A 134 -1.20 8.81 1.19
N PHE A 135 -2.51 8.94 1.44
CA PHE A 135 -3.57 8.36 0.59
C PHE A 135 -4.77 9.28 0.33
N ASN A 136 -4.82 10.48 0.93
CA ASN A 136 -5.88 11.47 0.74
C ASN A 136 -5.28 12.89 0.61
N GLY A 137 -6.10 13.87 0.24
CA GLY A 137 -5.70 15.27 0.21
C GLY A 137 -5.07 15.72 -1.11
N SER A 138 -4.74 17.01 -1.15
CA SER A 138 -4.22 17.67 -2.36
C SER A 138 -2.82 17.16 -2.73
N ARG A 139 -1.99 16.93 -1.71
CA ARG A 139 -0.63 16.40 -1.85
C ARG A 139 -0.61 14.98 -2.40
N PHE A 140 -1.47 14.07 -1.91
CA PHE A 140 -1.59 12.73 -2.48
C PHE A 140 -1.89 12.78 -3.98
N ARG A 141 -2.91 13.55 -4.39
CA ARG A 141 -3.32 13.65 -5.81
C ARG A 141 -2.24 14.25 -6.70
N ARG A 142 -1.49 15.24 -6.21
CA ARG A 142 -0.46 15.95 -6.98
C ARG A 142 0.87 15.20 -7.03
N GLU A 143 1.23 14.47 -5.98
CA GLU A 143 2.60 13.99 -5.78
C GLU A 143 2.70 12.48 -5.66
N ILE A 144 1.89 11.85 -4.79
CA ILE A 144 1.99 10.40 -4.52
C ILE A 144 1.29 9.58 -5.61
N ALA A 145 0.03 9.90 -5.93
CA ALA A 145 -0.76 9.13 -6.90
C ALA A 145 -0.09 9.05 -8.29
N PRO A 146 0.49 10.14 -8.84
CA PRO A 146 1.23 10.06 -10.10
C PRO A 146 2.47 9.15 -10.01
N ARG A 147 3.15 9.07 -8.86
CA ARG A 147 4.30 8.17 -8.66
C ARG A 147 3.86 6.71 -8.65
N ILE A 148 2.75 6.39 -7.97
CA ILE A 148 2.16 5.05 -7.98
C ILE A 148 1.85 4.63 -9.41
N VAL A 149 1.13 5.47 -10.16
CA VAL A 149 0.78 5.21 -11.56
C VAL A 149 2.02 5.03 -12.44
N LYS A 150 3.02 5.90 -12.28
CA LYS A 150 4.30 5.80 -13.00
C LYS A 150 4.99 4.46 -12.73
N PHE A 151 5.13 4.08 -11.45
CA PHE A 151 5.75 2.81 -11.06
C PHE A 151 5.01 1.62 -11.66
N MET A 152 3.67 1.59 -11.59
CA MET A 152 2.86 0.54 -12.21
C MET A 152 3.12 0.43 -13.71
N HIS A 153 3.24 1.55 -14.43
CA HIS A 153 3.52 1.56 -15.86
C HIS A 153 4.94 1.07 -16.21
N GLU A 154 5.94 1.48 -15.43
CA GLU A 154 7.34 1.04 -15.61
C GLU A 154 7.46 -0.48 -15.43
N GLN A 155 6.90 -1.02 -14.35
CA GLN A 155 6.93 -2.44 -14.03
C GLN A 155 6.10 -3.29 -14.99
N SER A 156 5.00 -2.73 -15.53
CA SER A 156 4.20 -3.41 -16.56
C SER A 156 4.93 -3.51 -17.91
N LYS A 157 5.76 -2.53 -18.26
CA LYS A 157 6.54 -2.54 -19.51
C LYS A 157 7.74 -3.48 -19.42
N ALA A 158 8.47 -3.45 -18.30
CA ALA A 158 9.62 -4.34 -18.06
C ALA A 158 9.20 -5.82 -18.20
N ASN A 159 8.13 -6.22 -17.50
CA ASN A 159 7.55 -7.56 -17.57
C ASN A 159 7.10 -8.01 -18.97
N ARG A 160 6.73 -7.07 -19.85
CA ARG A 160 6.36 -7.38 -21.25
C ARG A 160 7.58 -7.53 -22.16
N SER A 161 8.68 -6.83 -21.86
CA SER A 161 9.91 -6.90 -22.65
C SER A 161 10.63 -8.23 -22.47
N GLU A 162 10.62 -8.79 -21.26
CA GLU A 162 11.21 -10.11 -20.96
C GLU A 162 10.37 -11.28 -21.48
N LYS A 163 9.04 -11.09 -21.59
CA LYS A 163 8.11 -12.14 -22.04
C LYS A 163 7.80 -12.14 -23.53
N ARG A 164 8.49 -11.36 -24.38
CA ARG A 164 8.28 -11.44 -25.83
C ARG A 164 8.81 -12.79 -26.35
N PRO A 165 7.94 -13.70 -26.83
CA PRO A 165 8.43 -14.89 -27.51
C PRO A 165 9.11 -14.46 -28.80
N ASP A 166 10.27 -15.07 -29.09
CA ASP A 166 11.02 -14.88 -30.32
C ASP A 166 10.11 -15.20 -31.51
N MET A 167 9.61 -14.15 -32.16
CA MET A 167 8.67 -14.27 -33.27
C MET A 167 9.48 -14.69 -34.50
N ARG A 168 9.74 -16.01 -34.62
CA ARG A 168 10.40 -16.56 -35.81
C ARG A 168 9.56 -16.26 -37.03
N VAL A 169 10.02 -15.30 -37.83
CA VAL A 169 9.49 -15.04 -39.16
C VAL A 169 9.75 -16.29 -40.00
N ILE A 170 8.70 -17.03 -40.33
CA ILE A 170 8.81 -18.17 -41.26
C ILE A 170 8.97 -17.57 -42.67
N GLU A 171 10.21 -17.40 -43.12
CA GLU A 171 10.51 -17.21 -44.54
C GLU A 171 10.34 -18.54 -45.28
N GLY A 172 9.38 -18.63 -46.20
CA GLY A 172 9.43 -19.66 -47.23
C GLY A 172 8.10 -20.21 -47.73
N GLY A 173 7.45 -19.46 -48.62
CA GLY A 173 6.43 -20.02 -49.52
C GLY A 173 6.97 -20.13 -50.95
N LYS A 174 7.66 -21.23 -51.30
CA LYS A 174 8.00 -21.54 -52.70
C LYS A 174 6.71 -21.74 -53.50
N ARG A 175 6.39 -20.81 -54.41
CA ARG A 175 5.32 -20.98 -55.41
C ARG A 175 5.64 -22.18 -56.30
N ARG A 176 4.89 -23.27 -56.16
CA ARG A 176 4.87 -24.37 -57.14
C ARG A 176 4.25 -23.84 -58.44
N ARG A 177 5.07 -23.70 -59.48
CA ARG A 177 4.62 -23.63 -60.88
C ARG A 177 4.04 -25.00 -61.25
N THR A 178 2.76 -25.06 -61.59
CA THR A 178 2.22 -26.18 -62.38
C THR A 178 2.28 -25.78 -63.84
N ALA A 179 3.06 -26.55 -64.61
CA ALA A 179 3.13 -26.48 -66.06
C ALA A 179 2.17 -27.51 -66.66
N SER A 180 1.42 -27.05 -67.68
CA SER A 180 1.02 -27.75 -68.90
C SER A 180 0.10 -28.99 -68.84
N GLY A 181 -1.09 -28.82 -69.46
CA GLY A 181 -1.34 -29.47 -70.76
C GLY A 181 -2.45 -30.51 -70.82
N LYS A 182 -3.62 -30.12 -71.35
CA LYS A 182 -4.13 -30.46 -72.69
C LYS A 182 -5.44 -29.74 -72.95
#